data_AF-A0A830DI39-F1
#
_entry.id   AF-A0A830DI39-F1
#
_cell.length_a   1.000
_cell.length_b   1.000
_cell.length_c   1.000
_cell.angle_alpha   90.00
_cell.angle_beta   90.00
_cell.angle_gamma   90.00
#
_symmetry.space_group_name_H-M   'P 1'
#
loop_
_entity.id
_entity.type
_entity.pdbx_description
1 polymer ?
#
loop_
_entity_poly.entity_id
_entity_poly.type
_entity_poly.pdbx_seq_one_letter_code
_entity_poly.pdbx_strand_id
1 'polypeptide(L)'
;MGGIVTGAALGAAFDLLFISVVEATWKLARFSSDLNRLESTLLCIKLIVDDADSFNKVLDRRPHQETHAFVARLVEGEKLVHKCSKVRCWNVIMRLYYSMKLSRLEAELVSFFQINLAAIHFRESLRVSAAVSNLEGKMNEIITMLNTNDCCSRNVAAPDCGETGGF
;
A
#
# COMPACT_ATOMS: atom_id res chain seq x y z
N MET A 1 -22.02 -7.17 11.18
CA MET A 1 -21.08 -6.84 12.27
C MET A 1 -19.84 -7.72 12.09
N GLY A 2 -18.70 -7.20 11.64
CA GLY A 2 -17.53 -8.07 11.37
C GLY A 2 -16.20 -7.39 11.03
N GLY A 3 -16.13 -6.06 11.00
CA GLY A 3 -14.91 -5.35 10.55
C GLY A 3 -13.84 -5.12 11.62
N ILE A 4 -14.16 -5.24 12.92
CA ILE A 4 -13.23 -4.81 14.00
C ILE A 4 -12.28 -5.94 14.42
N VAL A 5 -12.64 -7.20 14.21
CA VAL A 5 -11.87 -8.35 14.72
C VAL A 5 -10.56 -8.57 13.95
N THR A 6 -10.53 -8.24 12.66
CA THR A 6 -9.39 -8.57 11.79
C THR A 6 -8.20 -7.62 11.96
N GLY A 7 -8.43 -6.31 12.12
CA GLY A 7 -7.35 -5.34 12.31
C GLY A 7 -6.62 -5.54 13.65
N ALA A 8 -7.37 -5.73 14.73
CA ALA A 8 -6.81 -6.00 16.06
C ALA A 8 -6.05 -7.33 16.12
N ALA A 9 -6.61 -8.41 15.53
CA ALA A 9 -5.94 -9.70 15.47
C ALA A 9 -4.63 -9.64 14.68
N LEU A 10 -4.59 -8.83 13.62
CA LEU A 10 -3.40 -8.65 12.82
C LEU A 10 -2.31 -7.88 13.55
N GLY A 11 -2.64 -6.75 14.18
CA GLY A 11 -1.68 -6.00 15.01
C GLY A 11 -1.08 -6.89 16.09
N ALA A 12 -1.93 -7.62 16.82
CA ALA A 12 -1.48 -8.56 17.85
C ALA A 12 -0.57 -9.67 17.31
N ALA A 13 -0.92 -10.29 16.18
CA ALA A 13 -0.10 -11.34 15.57
C ALA A 13 1.24 -10.81 15.07
N PHE A 14 1.25 -9.59 14.52
CA PHE A 14 2.47 -8.92 14.07
C PHE A 14 3.41 -8.61 15.24
N ASP A 15 2.88 -7.98 16.30
CA ASP A 15 3.66 -7.65 17.50
C ASP A 15 4.24 -8.90 18.15
N LEU A 16 3.44 -9.97 18.24
CA LEU A 16 3.88 -11.24 18.81
C LEU A 16 5.06 -11.84 18.01
N LEU A 17 4.98 -11.84 16.68
CA LEU A 17 6.09 -12.28 15.83
C LEU A 17 7.31 -11.37 16.00
N PHE A 18 7.11 -10.05 15.98
CA PHE A 18 8.19 -9.06 16.06
C PHE A 18 9.00 -9.21 17.35
N ILE A 19 8.31 -9.24 18.50
CA ILE A 19 8.94 -9.46 19.81
C ILE A 19 9.70 -10.78 19.82
N SER A 20 9.10 -11.85 19.31
CA SER A 20 9.74 -13.18 19.27
C SER A 20 11.02 -13.18 18.44
N VAL A 21 11.02 -12.49 17.28
CA VAL A 21 12.20 -12.39 16.42
C VAL A 21 13.30 -11.58 17.10
N VAL A 22 12.97 -10.41 17.67
CA VAL A 22 13.92 -9.57 18.41
C VAL A 22 14.54 -10.35 19.56
N GLU A 23 13.76 -11.09 20.34
CA GLU A 23 14.32 -11.91 21.42
C GLU A 23 15.23 -13.03 20.89
N ALA A 24 14.87 -13.61 19.75
CA ALA A 24 15.61 -14.70 19.13
C ALA A 24 16.93 -14.25 18.50
N THR A 25 17.07 -13.01 18.01
CA THR A 25 18.33 -12.53 17.42
C THR A 25 19.47 -12.54 18.44
N TRP A 26 19.19 -12.19 19.69
CA TRP A 26 20.17 -12.26 20.79
C TRP A 26 20.45 -13.69 21.27
N LYS A 27 19.43 -14.56 21.29
CA LYS A 27 19.54 -15.90 21.89
C LYS A 27 20.02 -16.97 20.91
N LEU A 28 19.74 -16.82 19.62
CA LEU A 28 19.93 -17.87 18.62
C LEU A 28 21.03 -17.49 17.63
N ALA A 29 22.27 -17.33 18.10
CA ALA A 29 23.43 -16.94 17.28
C ALA A 29 23.59 -17.75 15.98
N ARG A 30 23.22 -19.03 16.00
CA ARG A 30 23.21 -19.96 14.85
C ARG A 30 22.23 -19.60 13.73
N PHE A 31 21.19 -18.83 14.03
CA PHE A 31 20.16 -18.32 13.11
C PHE A 31 20.25 -16.80 12.95
N SER A 32 21.29 -16.15 13.51
CA SER A 32 21.43 -14.69 13.56
C SER A 32 21.21 -14.01 12.20
N SER A 33 21.84 -14.52 11.14
CA SER A 33 21.67 -13.95 9.79
C SER A 33 20.20 -13.96 9.33
N ASP A 34 19.51 -15.09 9.49
CA ASP A 34 18.11 -15.22 9.06
C ASP A 34 17.16 -14.40 9.94
N LEU A 35 17.40 -14.39 11.25
CA LEU A 35 16.57 -13.66 12.20
C LEU A 35 16.78 -12.14 12.09
N ASN A 36 18.01 -11.66 11.87
CA ASN A 36 18.28 -10.23 11.67
C ASN A 36 17.64 -9.71 10.38
N ARG A 37 17.62 -10.55 9.33
CA ARG A 37 16.98 -10.20 8.05
C ARG A 37 15.46 -10.15 8.18
N LEU A 38 14.89 -11.11 8.90
CA LEU A 38 13.47 -11.10 9.26
C LEU A 38 13.11 -9.91 10.17
N GLU A 39 13.94 -9.59 11.16
CA GLU A 39 13.78 -8.42 12.05
C GLU A 39 13.76 -7.12 11.24
N SER A 40 14.74 -6.95 10.34
CA SER A 40 14.83 -5.78 9.46
C SER A 40 13.59 -5.64 8.57
N THR A 41 13.09 -6.77 8.04
CA THR A 41 11.86 -6.79 7.25
C THR A 41 10.66 -6.36 8.08
N LEU A 42 10.51 -6.89 9.29
CA LEU A 42 9.43 -6.51 10.19
C LEU A 42 9.55 -5.05 10.66
N LEU A 43 10.74 -4.52 10.89
CA LEU A 43 10.96 -3.10 11.17
C LEU A 43 10.48 -2.21 10.01
N CYS A 44 10.88 -2.53 8.78
CA CYS A 44 10.42 -1.82 7.59
C CYS A 44 8.89 -1.84 7.48
N ILE A 45 8.30 -3.02 7.70
CA ILE A 45 6.84 -3.17 7.74
C ILE A 45 6.23 -2.29 8.81
N LYS A 46 6.76 -2.32 10.04
CA LYS A 46 6.24 -1.53 11.16
C LYS A 46 6.25 -0.04 10.85
N LEU A 47 7.32 0.48 10.25
CA LEU A 47 7.38 1.89 9.82
C LEU A 47 6.29 2.24 8.80
N ILE A 48 5.96 1.31 7.89
CA ILE A 48 4.85 1.46 6.95
C ILE A 48 3.49 1.40 7.68
N VAL A 49 3.37 0.57 8.71
CA VAL A 49 2.14 0.42 9.52
C VAL A 49 1.89 1.63 10.42
N ASP A 50 2.92 2.15 11.08
CA ASP A 50 2.82 3.28 12.00
C ASP A 50 2.47 4.59 11.26
N ASP A 51 2.70 4.65 9.95
CA ASP A 51 1.99 5.56 9.05
C ASP A 51 0.54 5.05 8.85
N ALA A 52 -0.24 5.13 9.95
CA ALA A 52 -1.49 4.41 10.24
C ALA A 52 -2.60 4.51 9.17
N ASP A 53 -2.45 5.47 8.26
CA ASP A 53 -3.37 5.70 7.16
C ASP A 53 -3.17 4.68 6.02
N SER A 54 -1.94 4.21 5.80
CA SER A 54 -1.62 3.33 4.67
C SER A 54 -2.03 1.89 4.96
N PHE A 55 -1.74 1.38 6.15
CA PHE A 55 -1.96 -0.03 6.49
C PHE A 55 -3.42 -0.37 6.75
N ASN A 56 -4.18 0.49 7.43
CA ASN A 56 -5.62 0.30 7.54
C ASN A 56 -6.28 0.30 6.14
N LYS A 57 -5.83 1.16 5.22
CA LYS A 57 -6.27 1.14 3.81
C LYS A 57 -5.84 -0.13 3.07
N VAL A 58 -4.67 -0.71 3.38
CA VAL A 58 -4.25 -2.03 2.85
C VAL A 58 -5.26 -3.09 3.27
N LEU A 59 -5.62 -3.12 4.54
CA LEU A 59 -6.44 -4.18 5.13
C LEU A 59 -7.91 -4.06 4.77
N ASP A 60 -8.47 -2.85 4.81
CA ASP A 60 -9.87 -2.58 4.45
C ASP A 60 -10.16 -2.87 2.97
N ARG A 61 -9.15 -2.75 2.10
CA ARG A 61 -9.31 -3.01 0.67
C ARG A 61 -9.12 -4.48 0.28
N ARG A 62 -8.77 -5.36 1.22
CA ARG A 62 -8.53 -6.78 0.94
C ARG A 62 -9.77 -7.63 1.26
N PRO A 63 -10.03 -8.68 0.46
CA PRO A 63 -10.90 -9.76 0.87
C PRO A 63 -10.49 -10.28 2.25
N HIS A 64 -11.47 -10.44 3.13
CA HIS A 64 -11.29 -10.94 4.48
C HIS A 64 -10.45 -12.24 4.52
N GLN A 65 -10.59 -13.13 3.52
CA GLN A 65 -9.81 -14.36 3.42
C GLN A 65 -8.31 -14.13 3.29
N GLU A 66 -7.87 -13.12 2.52
CA GLU A 66 -6.45 -12.84 2.32
C GLU A 66 -5.81 -12.26 3.59
N THR A 67 -6.54 -11.40 4.30
CA THR A 67 -6.08 -10.86 5.59
C THR A 67 -6.02 -11.95 6.65
N HIS A 68 -6.98 -12.88 6.69
CA HIS A 68 -6.93 -14.03 7.61
C HIS A 68 -5.76 -14.97 7.31
N ALA A 69 -5.50 -15.26 6.03
CA ALA A 69 -4.33 -16.04 5.64
C ALA A 69 -3.02 -15.34 6.05
N PHE A 70 -2.99 -14.01 5.99
CA PHE A 70 -1.84 -13.23 6.43
C PHE A 70 -1.63 -13.28 7.95
N VAL A 71 -2.70 -13.11 8.74
CA VAL A 71 -2.66 -13.29 10.20
C VAL A 71 -2.16 -14.70 10.55
N ALA A 72 -2.65 -15.73 9.88
CA ALA A 72 -2.22 -17.10 10.10
C ALA A 72 -0.72 -17.27 9.84
N ARG A 73 -0.17 -16.66 8.78
CA ARG A 73 1.28 -16.69 8.50
C ARG A 73 2.11 -16.03 9.59
N LEU A 74 1.65 -14.92 10.16
CA LEU A 74 2.35 -14.25 11.27
C LEU A 74 2.39 -15.14 12.51
N VAL A 75 1.26 -15.77 12.85
CA VAL A 75 1.18 -16.73 13.97
C VAL A 75 2.04 -17.97 13.71
N GLU A 76 2.08 -18.47 12.48
CA GLU A 76 2.98 -19.57 12.10
C GLU A 76 4.45 -19.17 12.15
N GLY A 77 4.76 -17.92 11.81
CA GLY A 77 6.10 -17.36 11.91
C GLY A 77 6.58 -17.30 13.35
N GLU A 78 5.72 -16.90 14.29
CA GLU A 78 6.06 -16.90 15.71
C GLU A 78 6.41 -18.31 16.18
N LYS A 79 5.55 -19.28 15.85
CA LYS A 79 5.79 -20.70 16.18
C LYS A 79 7.07 -21.22 15.53
N LEU A 80 7.40 -20.73 14.34
CA LEU A 80 8.64 -21.08 13.64
C LEU A 80 9.86 -20.59 14.42
N VAL A 81 9.87 -19.33 14.86
CA VAL A 81 10.93 -18.76 15.69
C VAL A 81 11.08 -19.56 17.00
N HIS A 82 9.97 -19.92 17.64
CA HIS A 82 9.99 -20.77 18.83
C HIS A 82 10.60 -22.16 18.54
N LYS A 83 10.31 -22.76 17.38
CA LYS A 83 10.92 -24.05 16.97
C LYS A 83 12.42 -23.94 16.71
N CYS A 84 12.91 -22.81 16.21
CA CYS A 84 14.34 -22.58 16.03
C CYS A 84 15.12 -22.68 17.35
N SER A 85 14.52 -22.25 18.47
CA SER A 85 15.17 -22.34 19.80
C SER A 85 15.39 -23.78 20.29
N LYS A 86 14.59 -24.73 19.81
CA LYS A 86 14.67 -26.15 20.19
C LYS A 86 15.71 -26.93 19.40
N VAL A 87 16.28 -26.33 18.35
CA VAL A 87 17.27 -27.00 17.54
C VAL A 87 18.60 -27.04 18.31
N ARG A 88 19.23 -28.22 18.37
CA ARG A 88 20.56 -28.41 18.98
C ARG A 88 21.68 -27.94 18.07
N CYS A 89 22.75 -27.37 18.61
CA CYS A 89 23.81 -26.69 17.83
C CYS A 89 24.47 -27.60 16.77
N TRP A 90 24.66 -28.88 17.10
CA TRP A 90 25.23 -29.89 16.19
C TRP A 90 24.25 -30.37 15.12
N ASN A 91 22.95 -30.05 15.21
CA ASN A 91 21.97 -30.47 14.22
C ASN A 91 21.93 -29.49 13.04
N VAL A 92 22.85 -29.71 12.10
CA VAL A 92 23.02 -28.89 10.89
C VAL A 92 21.86 -29.07 9.91
N ILE A 93 21.32 -30.28 9.76
CA ILE A 93 20.20 -30.55 8.85
C ILE A 93 18.97 -29.75 9.27
N MET A 94 18.61 -29.82 10.56
CA MET A 94 17.49 -29.03 11.08
C MET A 94 17.80 -27.53 11.01
N ARG A 95 19.06 -27.11 11.20
CA ARG A 95 19.45 -25.70 11.03
C ARG A 95 19.08 -25.22 9.62
N LEU A 96 19.54 -25.91 8.59
CA LEU A 96 19.27 -25.55 7.19
C LEU A 96 17.77 -25.54 6.88
N TYR A 97 17.05 -26.55 7.37
CA TYR A 97 15.60 -26.64 7.21
C TYR A 97 14.86 -25.42 7.80
N TYR A 98 15.20 -25.03 9.02
CA TYR A 98 14.57 -23.88 9.67
C TYR A 98 15.02 -22.54 9.07
N SER A 99 16.28 -22.42 8.63
CA SER A 99 16.75 -21.26 7.87
C SER A 99 15.94 -21.06 6.58
N MET A 100 15.73 -22.12 5.79
CA MET A 100 14.88 -22.03 4.59
C MET A 100 13.45 -21.60 4.89
N LYS A 101 12.88 -22.07 6.02
CA LYS A 101 11.54 -21.63 6.44
C LYS A 101 11.49 -20.17 6.86
N LEU A 102 12.51 -19.67 7.56
CA LEU A 102 12.60 -18.26 7.94
C LEU A 102 12.71 -17.37 6.69
N SER A 103 13.55 -17.75 5.73
CA SER A 103 13.65 -17.03 4.45
C SER A 103 12.34 -17.05 3.66
N ARG A 104 11.60 -18.17 3.69
CA ARG A 104 10.29 -18.24 3.05
C ARG A 104 9.26 -17.33 3.73
N LEU A 105 9.22 -17.33 5.07
CA LEU A 105 8.35 -16.43 5.82
C LEU A 105 8.63 -14.97 5.45
N GLU A 106 9.89 -14.56 5.48
CA GLU A 106 10.32 -13.22 5.08
C GLU A 106 9.85 -12.86 3.66
N ALA A 107 10.07 -13.74 2.68
CA ALA A 107 9.63 -13.52 1.30
C ALA A 107 8.10 -13.38 1.18
N GLU A 108 7.33 -14.19 1.93
CA GLU A 108 5.88 -14.10 1.97
C GLU A 108 5.39 -12.79 2.62
N LEU A 109 6.10 -12.29 3.64
CA LEU A 109 5.83 -10.98 4.25
C LEU A 109 6.10 -9.86 3.25
N VAL A 110 7.31 -9.81 2.67
CA VAL A 110 7.70 -8.79 1.68
C VAL A 110 6.73 -8.77 0.50
N SER A 111 6.41 -9.95 -0.05
CA SER A 111 5.47 -10.07 -1.17
C SER A 111 4.09 -9.50 -0.81
N PHE A 112 3.57 -9.82 0.39
CA PHE A 112 2.30 -9.26 0.84
C PHE A 112 2.37 -7.72 0.87
N PHE A 113 3.39 -7.13 1.49
CA PHE A 113 3.48 -5.68 1.60
C PHE A 113 3.73 -4.98 0.26
N GLN A 114 4.65 -5.48 -0.56
CA GLN A 114 4.97 -4.87 -1.85
C GLN A 114 3.77 -4.88 -2.80
N ILE A 115 3.05 -6.00 -2.91
CA ILE A 115 1.86 -6.10 -3.76
C ILE A 115 0.79 -5.12 -3.28
N ASN A 116 0.57 -5.05 -1.97
CA ASN A 116 -0.45 -4.19 -1.40
C ASN A 116 -0.12 -2.70 -1.54
N LEU A 117 1.12 -2.30 -1.25
CA LEU A 117 1.57 -0.92 -1.41
C LEU A 117 1.53 -0.49 -2.86
N ALA A 118 2.01 -1.33 -3.78
CA ALA A 118 1.93 -1.07 -5.21
C ALA A 118 0.47 -0.88 -5.67
N ALA A 119 -0.45 -1.73 -5.18
CA ALA A 119 -1.88 -1.62 -5.51
C ALA A 119 -2.51 -0.35 -4.96
N ILE A 120 -2.13 0.10 -3.75
CA ILE A 120 -2.60 1.38 -3.20
C ILE A 120 -2.09 2.54 -4.04
N HIS A 121 -0.78 2.63 -4.27
CA HIS A 121 -0.19 3.73 -5.04
C HIS A 121 -0.78 3.80 -6.45
N PHE A 122 -0.97 2.66 -7.10
CA PHE A 122 -1.60 2.61 -8.42
C PHE A 122 -3.05 3.14 -8.39
N ARG A 123 -3.84 2.75 -7.40
CA ARG A 123 -5.22 3.24 -7.26
C ARG A 123 -5.29 4.73 -6.95
N GLU A 124 -4.42 5.24 -6.08
CA GLU A 124 -4.38 6.68 -5.79
C GLU A 124 -3.92 7.46 -7.03
N SER A 125 -2.95 6.94 -7.80
CA SER A 125 -2.54 7.51 -9.09
C SER A 125 -3.71 7.57 -10.09
N LEU A 126 -4.50 6.49 -10.21
CA LEU A 126 -5.70 6.48 -11.07
C LEU A 126 -6.76 7.50 -10.63
N ARG A 127 -6.96 7.68 -9.32
CA ARG A 127 -7.91 8.69 -8.80
C ARG A 127 -7.45 10.10 -9.10
N VAL A 128 -6.16 10.37 -8.92
CA VAL A 128 -5.55 11.66 -9.28
C VAL A 128 -5.72 11.90 -10.79
N SER A 129 -5.41 10.92 -11.62
CA SER A 129 -5.60 11.00 -13.07
C SER A 129 -7.05 11.31 -13.46
N ALA A 130 -8.01 10.56 -12.91
CA ALA A 130 -9.43 10.79 -13.16
C ALA A 130 -9.89 12.18 -12.69
N ALA A 131 -9.39 12.66 -11.54
CA ALA A 131 -9.69 14.00 -11.05
C ALA A 131 -9.14 15.08 -11.99
N VAL A 132 -7.92 14.92 -12.51
CA VAL A 132 -7.30 15.85 -13.47
C VAL A 132 -8.08 15.87 -14.78
N SER A 133 -8.47 14.72 -15.34
CA SER A 133 -9.29 14.68 -16.56
C SER A 133 -10.65 15.37 -16.38
N ASN A 134 -11.26 15.25 -15.20
CA ASN A 134 -12.51 15.94 -14.89
C ASN A 134 -12.32 17.47 -14.80
N LEU A 135 -11.18 17.94 -14.26
CA LEU A 135 -10.84 19.35 -14.23
C LEU A 135 -10.58 19.91 -15.63
N GLU A 136 -9.88 19.16 -16.49
CA GLU A 136 -9.64 19.52 -17.88
C GLU A 136 -10.95 19.72 -18.65
N GLY A 137 -11.92 18.82 -18.48
CA GLY A 137 -13.26 18.95 -19.07
C GLY A 137 -13.97 20.23 -18.65
N LYS A 138 -13.98 20.53 -17.34
CA LYS A 138 -14.58 21.77 -16.81
C LYS A 138 -13.88 23.04 -17.30
N MET A 139 -12.56 22.99 -17.44
CA MET A 139 -11.78 24.12 -17.95
C MET A 139 -12.11 24.40 -19.42
N ASN A 140 -12.21 23.35 -20.24
CA ASN A 140 -12.59 23.47 -21.64
C ASN A 140 -14.00 24.05 -21.81
N GLU A 141 -14.94 23.70 -20.94
CA GLU A 141 -16.29 24.28 -20.91
C GLU A 141 -16.27 25.79 -20.56
N ILE A 142 -15.45 26.20 -19.59
CA ILE A 142 -15.30 27.62 -19.25
C ILE A 142 -14.71 28.40 -20.44
N ILE A 143 -13.69 27.85 -21.12
CA ILE A 143 -13.07 28.47 -22.30
C ILE A 143 -14.09 28.67 -23.42
N THR A 144 -14.95 27.68 -23.70
CA THR A 144 -15.98 27.82 -24.74
C THR A 144 -17.04 28.87 -24.38
N MET A 145 -17.45 28.98 -23.11
CA MET A 145 -18.36 30.05 -22.67
C MET A 145 -17.75 31.46 -22.80
N LEU A 146 -16.47 31.62 -22.46
CA LEU A 146 -15.79 32.91 -22.60
C LEU A 146 -15.68 33.35 -24.07
N ASN A 147 -15.36 32.43 -24.98
CA ASN A 147 -15.25 32.71 -26.41
C ASN A 147 -16.60 33.03 -27.08
N THR A 148 -17.70 32.47 -26.59
CA THR A 148 -19.05 32.73 -27.14
C THR A 148 -19.60 34.10 -26.73
N ASN A 149 -19.30 34.58 -25.51
CA ASN A 149 -19.65 35.94 -25.08
C ASN A 149 -18.93 37.05 -25.88
N ASP A 150 -17.76 36.74 -26.43
CA ASP A 150 -17.00 37.66 -27.28
C ASP A 150 -17.60 37.80 -28.70
N CYS A 151 -18.27 36.75 -29.19
CA CYS A 151 -19.02 36.79 -30.46
C CYS A 151 -20.31 37.63 -30.37
N CYS A 152 -21.00 37.65 -29.22
CA CYS A 152 -22.18 38.51 -29.04
C CYS A 152 -21.83 40.00 -28.95
N SER A 153 -20.64 40.35 -28.46
CA SER A 153 -20.19 41.75 -28.35
C SER A 153 -19.70 42.34 -29.66
N ARG A 154 -19.31 41.51 -30.64
CA ARG A 154 -18.79 41.95 -31.95
C ARG A 154 -19.85 42.34 -32.98
N ASN A 155 -21.14 42.12 -32.71
CA ASN A 155 -22.24 42.43 -33.63
C ASN A 155 -22.92 43.80 -33.40
N VAL A 156 -22.36 44.71 -32.59
CA VAL A 156 -22.93 46.05 -32.30
C VAL A 156 -22.33 47.16 -33.19
N ALA A 157 -21.63 46.84 -34.28
CA ALA A 157 -21.19 47.83 -35.25
C ALA A 157 -21.77 47.53 -36.64
N ALA A 158 -23.07 47.81 -36.80
CA ALA A 158 -23.65 48.09 -38.11
C ALA A 158 -23.93 49.60 -38.19
N PRO A 159 -23.29 50.37 -39.09
CA PRO A 159 -23.87 51.60 -39.58
C PRO A 159 -24.70 51.28 -40.84
N ASP A 160 -25.99 51.47 -40.61
CA ASP A 160 -27.07 51.93 -41.46
C ASP A 160 -26.77 52.46 -42.88
N CYS A 161 -27.77 52.26 -43.74
CA CYS A 161 -27.85 52.62 -45.15
C CYS A 161 -27.81 54.14 -45.40
N GLY A 162 -27.31 54.55 -46.58
CA GLY A 162 -27.48 55.90 -47.09
C GLY A 162 -27.03 56.07 -48.54
N GLU A 163 -27.96 55.89 -49.48
CA GLU A 163 -27.87 56.45 -50.83
C GLU A 163 -27.79 57.98 -50.78
N THR A 164 -26.99 58.61 -51.64
CA THR A 164 -27.40 59.76 -52.49
C THR A 164 -26.33 59.99 -53.57
N GLY A 165 -26.76 60.10 -54.82
CA GLY A 165 -25.89 60.28 -55.99
C GLY A 165 -25.62 61.72 -56.40
N GLY A 166 -25.04 61.86 -57.60
CA GLY A 166 -24.97 63.08 -58.42
C GLY A 166 -23.69 63.90 -58.29
N PHE A 167 -22.78 63.83 -59.28
CA PHE A 167 -22.76 64.70 -60.47
C PHE A 167 -21.82 64.12 -61.52
#